data_AF-A0A7S0ET41-F1
#
_entry.id   AF-A0A7S0ET41-F1
#
_cell.length_a   1.000
_cell.length_b   1.000
_cell.length_c   1.000
_cell.angle_alpha   90.00
_cell.angle_beta   90.00
_cell.angle_gamma   90.00
#
_symmetry.space_group_name_H-M   'P 1'
#
loop_
_entity.id
_entity.type
_entity.pdbx_description
1 polymer ?
#
loop_
_entity_poly.entity_id
_entity_poly.type
_entity_poly.pdbx_seq_one_letter_code
_entity_poly.pdbx_strand_id
1 'polypeptide(L)'
;FKNLVQRNGAPRPEAADRIPLPFIIVNTHKETVIDCEMAEDKQEIFFNFSAPFEIHDDNEIMRRMQLHCCHSQPELEQLVPPHLAPFAASWQQHWTAKEMPKPEPEPAPEPAMLLPVPQPSPALGLIP
;
A
#
# COMPACT_ATOMS: atom_id res chain seq x y z
N PHE A 1 -8.09 -1.32 -13.67
CA PHE A 1 -9.02 -0.17 -13.51
C PHE A 1 -10.38 -0.54 -12.93
N LYS A 2 -11.10 -1.56 -13.41
CA LYS A 2 -12.48 -1.88 -12.93
C LYS A 2 -12.59 -2.01 -11.40
N ASN A 3 -11.63 -2.69 -10.74
CA ASN A 3 -11.64 -2.84 -9.29
C ASN A 3 -11.45 -1.50 -8.55
N LEU A 4 -10.62 -0.60 -9.08
CA LEU A 4 -10.47 0.76 -8.53
C LEU A 4 -11.79 1.53 -8.62
N VAL A 5 -12.48 1.46 -9.77
CA VAL A 5 -13.78 2.11 -9.98
C VAL A 5 -14.83 1.54 -9.03
N GLN A 6 -14.91 0.22 -8.92
CA GLN A 6 -15.85 -0.46 -8.03
C GLN A 6 -15.61 -0.10 -6.55
N ARG A 7 -14.35 -0.14 -6.10
CA ARG A 7 -13.95 0.27 -4.73
C ARG A 7 -14.34 1.72 -4.44
N ASN A 8 -14.15 2.59 -5.43
CA ASN A 8 -14.38 4.02 -5.32
C ASN A 8 -15.84 4.44 -5.60
N GLY A 9 -16.74 3.50 -5.88
CA GLY A 9 -18.13 3.76 -6.29
C GLY A 9 -19.03 4.35 -5.19
N ALA A 10 -18.58 4.36 -3.93
CA ALA A 10 -19.27 5.05 -2.87
C ALA A 10 -19.06 6.58 -2.97
N PRO A 11 -20.12 7.40 -2.86
CA PRO A 11 -19.98 8.85 -2.85
C PRO A 11 -19.16 9.28 -1.63
N ARG A 12 -18.00 9.89 -1.89
CA ARG A 12 -17.17 10.55 -0.86
C ARG A 12 -17.23 12.07 -1.05
N PRO A 13 -17.12 12.84 0.06
CA PRO A 13 -17.56 14.24 0.06
C PRO A 13 -16.61 15.19 -0.65
N GLU A 14 -15.31 14.89 -0.73
CA GLU A 14 -14.30 15.88 -1.12
C GLU A 14 -13.53 15.44 -2.37
N ALA A 15 -13.62 16.24 -3.44
CA ALA A 15 -12.85 16.02 -4.67
C ALA A 15 -11.35 16.34 -4.51
N ALA A 16 -10.99 17.17 -3.52
CA ALA A 16 -9.63 17.64 -3.29
C ALA A 16 -8.65 16.52 -2.86
N ASP A 17 -9.14 15.46 -2.22
CA ASP A 17 -8.32 14.36 -1.70
C ASP A 17 -8.10 13.22 -2.71
N ARG A 18 -8.32 13.48 -4.01
CA ARG A 18 -8.31 12.44 -5.05
C ARG A 18 -7.38 12.84 -6.19
N ILE A 19 -6.55 11.88 -6.61
CA ILE A 19 -5.69 12.02 -7.79
C ILE A 19 -6.37 11.26 -8.96
N PRO A 20 -6.79 11.96 -10.03
CA PRO A 20 -7.36 11.31 -11.20
C PRO A 20 -6.29 10.60 -12.04
N LEU A 21 -6.71 9.59 -12.81
CA LEU A 21 -5.87 8.95 -13.82
C LEU A 21 -5.91 9.74 -15.14
N PRO A 22 -4.85 9.72 -15.96
CA PRO A 22 -3.54 9.09 -15.71
C PRO A 22 -2.62 9.98 -14.85
N PHE A 23 -1.70 9.37 -14.13
CA PHE A 23 -0.67 10.08 -13.37
C PHE A 23 0.64 9.30 -13.31
N ILE A 24 1.71 9.99 -12.91
CA ILE A 24 2.98 9.41 -12.50
C ILE A 24 3.28 9.85 -11.06
N ILE A 25 4.01 9.02 -10.32
CA ILE A 25 4.54 9.36 -8.99
C ILE A 25 6.05 9.41 -9.09
N VAL A 26 6.63 10.51 -8.59
CA VAL A 26 8.07 10.58 -8.31
C VAL A 26 8.24 10.41 -6.81
N ASN A 27 8.90 9.32 -6.41
CA ASN A 27 9.16 8.96 -5.02
C ASN A 27 10.63 9.17 -4.68
N THR A 28 10.92 9.71 -3.51
CA THR A 28 12.31 9.89 -3.04
C THR A 28 12.33 9.83 -1.51
N HIS A 29 13.53 9.77 -0.93
CA HIS A 29 13.68 9.78 0.52
C HIS A 29 13.12 11.08 1.13
N LYS A 30 12.57 10.99 2.35
CA LYS A 30 11.95 12.14 3.04
C LYS A 30 12.91 13.31 3.26
N GLU A 31 14.21 13.03 3.33
CA GLU A 31 15.27 14.03 3.56
C GLU A 31 15.82 14.63 2.26
N THR A 32 15.34 14.20 1.09
CA THR A 32 15.78 14.73 -0.20
C THR A 32 15.35 16.19 -0.34
N VAL A 33 16.29 17.06 -0.69
CA VAL A 33 16.01 18.44 -1.08
C VAL A 33 15.64 18.44 -2.57
N ILE A 34 14.52 19.09 -2.90
CA ILE A 34 13.98 19.16 -4.26
C ILE A 34 13.88 20.62 -4.66
N ASP A 35 14.68 21.01 -5.66
CA ASP A 35 14.51 22.30 -6.33
C ASP A 35 13.58 22.11 -7.53
N CYS A 36 12.55 22.94 -7.64
CA CYS A 36 11.53 22.86 -8.69
C CYS A 36 11.45 24.20 -9.42
N GLU A 37 11.71 24.15 -10.73
CA GLU A 37 11.56 25.29 -11.63
C GLU A 37 10.46 24.95 -12.64
N MET A 38 9.41 25.76 -12.69
CA MET A 38 8.29 25.57 -13.62
C MET A 38 8.16 26.81 -14.50
N ALA A 39 8.09 26.58 -15.82
CA ALA A 39 7.79 27.64 -16.77
C ALA A 39 6.41 28.26 -16.48
N GLU A 40 6.21 29.53 -16.84
CA GLU A 40 4.96 30.25 -16.55
C GLU A 40 3.73 29.56 -17.17
N ASP A 41 3.90 28.96 -18.35
CA ASP A 41 2.88 28.22 -19.07
C ASP A 41 2.67 26.78 -18.58
N LYS A 42 3.50 26.33 -17.63
CA LYS A 42 3.47 25.00 -16.99
C LYS A 42 3.72 23.83 -17.94
N GLN A 43 4.25 24.09 -19.13
CA GLN A 43 4.56 23.02 -20.09
C GLN A 43 5.91 22.37 -19.81
N GLU A 44 6.82 23.13 -19.20
CA GLU A 44 8.14 22.67 -18.82
C GLU A 44 8.32 22.77 -17.30
N ILE A 45 8.75 21.65 -16.70
CA ILE A 45 9.04 21.56 -15.28
C ILE A 45 10.40 20.87 -15.14
N PHE A 46 11.30 21.48 -14.40
CA PHE A 46 12.61 20.94 -14.08
C PHE A 46 12.69 20.66 -12.58
N PHE A 47 13.05 19.42 -12.24
CA PHE A 47 13.27 18.99 -10.87
C PHE A 47 14.73 18.62 -10.68
N ASN A 48 15.38 19.23 -9.70
CA ASN A 48 16.71 18.84 -9.24
C ASN A 48 16.60 18.18 -7.86
N PHE A 49 17.08 16.94 -7.75
CA PHE A 49 17.01 16.16 -6.53
C PHE A 49 18.41 16.02 -5.93
N SER A 50 18.55 16.28 -4.63
CA SER A 50 19.83 16.09 -3.92
C SER A 50 20.20 14.63 -3.70
N ALA A 51 19.28 13.70 -3.94
CA ALA A 51 19.43 12.26 -3.75
C ALA A 51 18.62 11.49 -4.82
N PRO A 52 18.86 10.18 -4.98
CA PRO A 52 18.11 9.37 -5.95
C PRO A 52 16.59 9.41 -5.76
N PHE A 53 15.88 9.20 -6.86
CA PHE A 53 14.42 9.12 -6.90
C PHE A 53 13.99 7.93 -7.77
N GLU A 54 12.73 7.53 -7.59
CA GLU A 54 12.05 6.49 -8.36
C GLU A 54 10.85 7.11 -9.06
N ILE A 55 10.52 6.61 -10.25
CA ILE A 55 9.31 7.00 -10.98
C ILE A 55 8.42 5.77 -11.12
N HIS A 56 7.16 5.92 -10.75
CA HIS A 56 6.14 4.88 -10.89
C HIS A 56 4.98 5.39 -11.74
N ASP A 57 4.51 4.55 -12.67
CA ASP A 57 3.29 4.82 -13.42
C ASP A 57 2.04 4.39 -12.63
N ASP A 58 0.88 4.82 -13.10
CA ASP A 58 -0.41 4.45 -12.48
C ASP A 58 -0.66 2.94 -12.45
N ASN A 59 -0.14 2.18 -13.43
CA ASN A 59 -0.23 0.72 -13.48
C ASN A 59 0.54 0.06 -12.34
N GLU A 60 1.77 0.50 -12.09
CA GLU A 60 2.56 0.02 -10.96
C GLU A 60 1.87 0.33 -9.63
N ILE A 61 1.29 1.52 -9.48
CA ILE A 61 0.57 1.89 -8.26
C ILE A 61 -0.69 1.04 -8.08
N MET A 62 -1.47 0.80 -9.15
CA MET A 62 -2.59 -0.15 -9.11
C MET A 62 -2.12 -1.57 -8.78
N ARG A 63 -0.93 -1.98 -9.23
CA ARG A 63 -0.35 -3.29 -8.91
C ARG A 63 -0.06 -3.42 -7.42
N ARG A 64 0.65 -2.45 -6.84
CA ARG A 64 0.98 -2.40 -5.40
C ARG A 64 -0.26 -2.39 -4.51
N MET A 65 -1.35 -1.76 -4.95
CA MET A 65 -2.65 -1.78 -4.25
C MET A 65 -3.45 -3.08 -4.49
N GLN A 66 -2.92 -4.05 -5.22
CA GLN A 66 -3.59 -5.31 -5.57
C GLN A 66 -4.90 -5.14 -6.36
N LEU A 67 -5.13 -3.96 -6.98
CA LEU A 67 -6.34 -3.66 -7.75
C LEU A 67 -6.31 -4.18 -9.19
N HIS A 68 -5.23 -4.86 -9.56
CA HIS A 68 -5.06 -5.54 -10.84
C HIS A 68 -5.44 -7.03 -10.78
N CYS A 69 -5.53 -7.59 -9.57
CA CYS A 69 -5.82 -9.01 -9.34
C CYS A 69 -7.32 -9.24 -9.18
N CYS A 70 -7.74 -10.48 -9.42
CA CYS A 70 -9.03 -11.02 -9.01
C CYS A 70 -8.74 -12.20 -8.10
N HIS A 71 -9.54 -12.39 -7.05
CA HIS A 71 -9.30 -13.46 -6.06
C HIS A 71 -10.13 -14.71 -6.36
N SER A 72 -11.04 -14.63 -7.34
CA SER A 72 -11.90 -15.74 -7.74
C SER A 72 -12.15 -15.75 -9.26
N GLN A 73 -12.36 -16.95 -9.82
CA GLN A 73 -12.76 -17.13 -11.22
C GLN A 73 -14.06 -16.36 -11.60
N PRO A 74 -15.16 -16.41 -10.81
CA PRO A 74 -16.38 -15.68 -11.17
C PRO A 74 -16.20 -14.16 -11.16
N GLU A 75 -15.29 -13.62 -10.35
CA GLU A 75 -14.93 -12.20 -10.37
C GLU A 75 -14.16 -11.86 -11.66
N LEU A 76 -13.22 -12.73 -12.07
CA LEU A 76 -12.46 -12.54 -13.29
C LEU A 76 -13.38 -12.45 -14.53
N GLU A 77 -14.34 -13.37 -14.64
CA GLU A 77 -15.29 -13.43 -15.77
C GLU A 77 -16.19 -12.18 -15.89
N GLN A 78 -16.41 -11.45 -14.78
CA GLN A 78 -17.14 -10.18 -14.80
C GLN A 78 -16.23 -9.00 -15.21
N LEU A 79 -14.94 -9.13 -14.96
CA LEU A 79 -13.95 -8.08 -15.18
C LEU A 79 -13.34 -8.12 -16.58
N VAL A 80 -13.28 -9.28 -17.23
CA VAL A 80 -12.74 -9.42 -18.59
C VAL A 80 -13.76 -10.04 -19.56
N PRO A 81 -13.70 -9.70 -20.86
CA PRO A 81 -14.48 -10.39 -21.88
C PRO A 81 -14.30 -11.92 -21.83
N PRO A 82 -15.34 -12.73 -22.11
CA PRO A 82 -15.29 -14.19 -21.93
C PRO A 82 -14.14 -14.89 -22.68
N HIS A 83 -13.83 -14.42 -23.89
CA HIS A 83 -12.75 -14.97 -24.71
C HIS A 83 -11.34 -14.67 -24.16
N LEU A 84 -11.20 -13.71 -23.24
CA LEU A 84 -9.94 -13.36 -22.58
C LEU A 84 -9.79 -14.02 -21.21
N ALA A 85 -10.86 -14.61 -20.65
CA ALA A 85 -10.82 -15.26 -19.34
C ALA A 85 -9.77 -16.38 -19.24
N PRO A 86 -9.57 -17.27 -20.24
CA PRO A 86 -8.54 -18.30 -20.16
C PRO A 86 -7.12 -17.72 -20.04
N PHE A 87 -6.82 -16.66 -20.78
CA PHE A 87 -5.52 -15.98 -20.71
C PHE A 87 -5.33 -15.28 -19.37
N ALA A 88 -6.36 -14.59 -18.87
CA ALA A 88 -6.24 -13.88 -17.61
C ALA A 88 -6.09 -14.85 -16.40
N ALA A 89 -6.73 -16.02 -16.45
CA ALA A 89 -6.58 -17.07 -15.45
C ALA A 89 -5.15 -17.66 -15.45
N SER A 90 -4.56 -17.93 -16.62
CA SER A 90 -3.17 -18.40 -16.70
C SER A 90 -2.18 -17.35 -16.20
N TRP A 91 -2.44 -16.07 -16.49
CA TRP A 91 -1.61 -14.96 -16.02
C TRP A 91 -1.65 -14.80 -14.49
N GLN A 92 -2.81 -14.98 -13.86
CA GLN A 92 -2.94 -14.91 -12.39
C GLN A 92 -2.12 -15.97 -11.67
N GLN A 93 -2.13 -17.22 -12.15
CA GLN A 93 -1.39 -18.32 -11.53
C GLN A 93 0.14 -18.10 -11.59
N HIS A 94 0.63 -17.51 -12.68
CA HIS A 94 2.05 -17.24 -12.85
C HIS A 94 2.54 -16.06 -11.99
N TRP A 95 1.70 -15.04 -11.78
CA TRP A 95 2.08 -13.85 -11.00
C TRP A 95 2.06 -14.09 -9.49
N THR A 96 1.03 -14.75 -8.93
CA THR A 96 0.96 -15.07 -7.49
C THR A 96 2.12 -15.93 -7.01
N ALA A 97 2.69 -16.77 -7.88
CA ALA A 97 3.82 -17.62 -7.56
C ALA A 97 5.16 -16.86 -7.43
N LYS A 98 5.29 -15.66 -8.01
CA LYS A 98 6.60 -14.98 -8.17
C LYS A 98 6.78 -13.74 -7.30
N GLU A 99 5.71 -13.02 -6.95
CA GLU A 99 5.83 -11.68 -6.34
C GLU A 99 4.87 -11.37 -5.18
N MET A 100 4.22 -12.37 -4.55
CA MET A 100 3.58 -12.08 -3.27
C MET A 100 4.65 -11.71 -2.24
N PRO A 101 4.50 -10.60 -1.48
CA PRO A 101 5.34 -10.36 -0.33
C PRO A 101 5.25 -11.60 0.55
N LYS A 102 6.39 -12.24 0.83
CA LYS A 102 6.46 -13.29 1.84
C LYS A 102 5.82 -12.69 3.11
N PRO A 103 4.86 -13.35 3.77
CA PRO A 103 4.29 -12.83 5.01
C PRO A 103 5.48 -12.49 5.92
N GLU A 104 5.57 -11.22 6.28
CA GLU A 104 6.61 -10.73 7.19
C GLU A 104 6.54 -11.63 8.43
N PRO A 105 7.67 -12.20 8.90
CA PRO A 105 7.64 -13.07 10.07
C PRO A 105 6.94 -12.32 11.19
N GLU A 106 5.88 -12.92 11.72
CA GLU A 106 5.11 -12.38 12.84
C GLU A 106 6.11 -11.86 13.89
N PRO A 107 5.98 -10.60 14.37
CA PRO A 107 6.91 -10.09 15.38
C PRO A 107 6.91 -11.08 16.53
N ALA A 108 8.10 -11.58 16.88
CA ALA A 108 8.26 -12.54 17.95
C ALA A 108 7.49 -12.03 19.18
N PRO A 109 6.72 -12.88 19.87
CA PRO A 109 5.97 -12.45 21.03
C PRO A 109 6.93 -11.72 21.97
N GLU A 110 6.62 -10.46 22.27
CA GLU A 110 7.43 -9.66 23.19
C GLU A 110 7.69 -10.50 24.45
N PRO A 111 8.93 -10.55 24.96
CA PRO A 111 9.20 -11.30 26.18
C PRO A 111 8.27 -10.76 27.26
N ALA A 112 7.33 -11.59 27.71
CA ALA A 112 6.40 -11.24 28.76
C ALA A 112 7.21 -10.69 29.92
N MET A 113 7.12 -9.38 30.16
CA MET A 113 7.75 -8.79 31.33
C MET A 113 7.18 -9.52 32.54
N LEU A 114 8.03 -10.31 33.20
CA LEU A 114 7.72 -10.94 34.47
C LEU A 114 7.22 -9.82 35.38
N LEU A 115 5.90 -9.81 35.65
CA LEU A 115 5.34 -8.90 36.62
C LEU A 115 6.14 -9.06 37.91
N PRO A 116 6.55 -7.96 38.57
CA PRO A 116 7.26 -8.06 39.84
C PRO A 116 6.43 -8.90 40.81
N VAL A 117 7.03 -9.95 41.36
CA VAL A 117 6.44 -10.76 42.41
C VAL A 117 5.98 -9.80 43.52
N PRO A 118 4.70 -9.83 43.94
CA PRO A 118 4.23 -8.96 45.00
C PRO A 118 5.01 -9.25 46.28
N GLN A 119 5.71 -8.23 46.79
CA GLN A 119 6.39 -8.29 48.08
C GLN A 119 5.32 -8.49 49.18
N PRO A 120 5.52 -9.40 50.15
CA PRO A 120 4.57 -9.58 51.24
C PRO A 120 4.52 -8.32 52.09
N SER A 121 3.31 -7.77 52.26
CA SER A 121 3.06 -6.64 53.16
C SER A 121 3.52 -6.97 54.59
N PRO A 122 4.19 -6.05 55.30
CA PRO A 122 4.53 -6.28 56.69
C PRO A 122 3.25 -6.36 57.52
N ALA A 123 3.05 -7.49 58.18
CA ALA A 123 1.99 -7.66 59.16
C ALA A 123 2.17 -6.58 60.25
N LEU A 124 1.19 -5.70 60.39
CA LEU A 124 1.06 -4.82 61.54
C LEU A 124 1.00 -5.70 62.79
N GLY A 125 2.11 -5.70 63.55
CA GLY A 125 2.16 -6.30 64.87
C GLY A 125 1.12 -5.63 65.76
N LEU A 126 0.08 -6.37 66.11
CA LEU A 126 -0.77 -6.07 67.25
C LEU A 126 0.03 -6.36 68.52
N ILE A 127 0.36 -5.32 69.26
CA ILE A 127 0.86 -5.41 70.64
C ILE A 127 -0.24 -4.82 71.54
N PRO A 128 -0.84 -5.58 72.46
CA PRO A 128 -1.45 -5.02 73.67
C PRO A 128 -0.41 -4.68 74.73
#